data_AF-A0A1W6ZMZ6-F1
#
_entry.id   AF-A0A1W6ZMZ6-F1
#
_cell.length_a   1.000
_cell.length_b   1.000
_cell.length_c   1.000
_cell.angle_alpha   90.00
_cell.angle_beta   90.00
_cell.angle_gamma   90.00
#
_symmetry.space_group_name_H-M   'P 1'
#
loop_
_entity.id
_entity.type
_entity.pdbx_description
1 polymer ?
#
loop_
_entity_poly.entity_id
_entity_poly.type
_entity_poly.pdbx_seq_one_letter_code
_entity_poly.pdbx_strand_id
1 'polypeptide(L)'
;MTASTSTDLLGRLLTARSTAQIEAILATLPIVSPDDYQWVSADDRSSSWRDGKLHWVPVGLDRGNGGRIKLAGEPMNPLAERTVNGMEALIELARLRELKKNPGAVRPANPRDAVLRYFGFPKIDTIERLEDEERNALRAKIDEVRKNLSVTLDHDKKSKQFSVTIRDHGMGQVPQKMHRTLLSLGESDKADKPYLIGVFGQGGSSAFSVAEYSIVVTRRAPDILKPDEDDGAGWSIVRAIYPKGRRDLYWAYLAATEEGQVPRVSAAEADKAGFEHGAQFTHIKYDFGTADSAIARLMYPALNHVLFNPVLPYDLYALKDKPEPMLGTAHRLARRVRLISQSAGRNAALDKAFASQAVG
;
A
#
# COMPACT_ATOMS: atom_id res chain seq x y z
N MET A 1 16.45 38.37 -9.35
CA MET A 1 15.73 37.81 -10.51
C MET A 1 15.12 36.49 -10.07
N THR A 2 13.82 36.50 -9.86
CA THR A 2 13.03 35.40 -9.28
C THR A 2 12.75 34.34 -10.34
N ALA A 3 13.39 33.18 -10.23
CA ALA A 3 13.15 32.03 -11.09
C ALA A 3 11.81 31.38 -10.74
N SER A 4 10.79 31.75 -11.51
CA SER A 4 9.49 31.08 -11.57
C SER A 4 9.61 29.83 -12.45
N THR A 5 9.88 28.67 -11.83
CA THR A 5 9.40 27.30 -12.20
C THR A 5 10.05 26.25 -11.28
N SER A 6 9.50 26.08 -10.09
CA SER A 6 9.59 24.83 -9.33
C SER A 6 8.17 24.49 -8.88
N THR A 7 7.41 24.00 -9.85
CA THR A 7 5.95 23.89 -9.82
C THR A 7 5.56 22.55 -9.19
N ASP A 8 5.03 22.60 -7.96
CA ASP A 8 4.31 21.51 -7.26
C ASP A 8 4.85 20.08 -7.51
N LEU A 9 6.08 19.80 -7.06
CA LEU A 9 6.69 18.47 -7.23
C LEU A 9 5.86 17.38 -6.56
N LEU A 10 5.37 17.60 -5.34
CA LEU A 10 4.62 16.60 -4.60
C LEU A 10 3.27 16.30 -5.29
N GLY A 11 2.52 17.31 -5.73
CA GLY A 11 1.28 17.06 -6.47
C GLY A 11 1.52 16.27 -7.77
N ARG A 12 2.62 16.54 -8.48
CA ARG A 12 3.02 15.75 -9.66
C ARG A 12 3.32 14.28 -9.31
N LEU A 13 4.01 14.04 -8.19
CA LEU A 13 4.28 12.68 -7.70
C LEU A 13 2.98 11.95 -7.32
N LEU A 14 2.05 12.62 -6.63
CA LEU A 14 0.79 12.01 -6.19
C LEU A 14 -0.15 11.66 -7.35
N THR A 15 -0.07 12.40 -8.46
CA THR A 15 -1.00 12.32 -9.59
C THR A 15 -0.44 11.63 -10.84
N ALA A 16 0.85 11.26 -10.87
CA ALA A 16 1.44 10.57 -12.01
C ALA A 16 0.83 9.16 -12.19
N ARG A 17 0.47 8.80 -13.43
CA ARG A 17 -0.20 7.56 -13.84
C ARG A 17 0.42 6.90 -15.08
N SER A 18 1.40 7.52 -15.73
CA SER A 18 2.10 6.96 -16.90
C SER A 18 3.62 7.16 -16.83
N THR A 19 4.37 6.34 -17.56
CA THR A 19 5.84 6.44 -17.59
C THR A 19 6.30 7.80 -18.10
N ALA A 20 5.61 8.38 -19.10
CA ALA A 20 5.92 9.71 -19.62
C ALA A 20 5.86 10.81 -18.55
N GLN A 21 4.89 10.73 -17.63
CA GLN A 21 4.80 11.69 -16.51
C GLN A 21 5.95 11.50 -15.51
N ILE A 22 6.34 10.26 -15.23
CA ILE A 22 7.49 9.96 -14.37
C ILE A 22 8.79 10.46 -14.99
N GLU A 23 9.03 10.18 -16.27
CA GLU A 23 10.22 10.68 -16.97
C GLU A 23 10.29 12.21 -16.98
N ALA A 24 9.14 12.88 -17.17
CA ALA A 24 9.05 14.33 -17.07
C ALA A 24 9.34 14.86 -15.64
N ILE A 25 9.05 14.08 -14.59
CA ILE A 25 9.46 14.41 -13.22
C ILE A 25 10.96 14.21 -13.05
N LEU A 26 11.47 13.04 -13.42
CA LEU A 26 12.90 12.68 -13.32
C LEU A 26 13.79 13.69 -14.06
N ALA A 27 13.39 14.16 -15.23
CA ALA A 27 14.11 15.17 -16.01
C ALA A 27 14.25 16.54 -15.31
N THR A 28 13.39 16.83 -14.31
CA THR A 28 13.47 18.07 -13.51
C THR A 28 14.29 17.94 -12.24
N LEU A 29 14.70 16.71 -11.87
CA LEU A 29 15.39 16.44 -10.62
C LEU A 29 16.92 16.42 -10.80
N PRO A 30 17.70 16.85 -9.79
CA PRO A 30 19.15 16.85 -9.85
C PRO A 30 19.72 15.44 -9.58
N ILE A 31 19.45 14.50 -10.49
CA ILE A 31 19.84 13.08 -10.34
C ILE A 31 21.22 12.85 -10.96
N VAL A 32 22.10 12.15 -10.24
CA VAL A 32 23.38 11.67 -10.78
C VAL A 32 23.11 10.49 -11.71
N SER A 33 23.72 10.53 -12.90
CA SER A 33 23.62 9.42 -13.86
C SER A 33 24.11 8.12 -13.21
N PRO A 34 23.43 6.98 -13.44
CA PRO A 34 23.99 5.68 -13.06
C PRO A 34 25.42 5.47 -13.60
N ASP A 35 25.78 6.01 -14.76
CA ASP A 35 27.15 5.86 -15.28
C ASP A 35 28.21 6.61 -14.44
N ASP A 36 27.79 7.62 -13.68
CA ASP A 36 28.64 8.44 -12.83
C ASP A 36 28.73 7.94 -11.39
N TYR A 37 27.69 7.27 -10.88
CA TYR A 37 27.64 6.73 -9.52
C TYR A 37 26.77 5.46 -9.48
N GLN A 38 27.37 4.37 -9.02
CA GLN A 38 26.73 3.08 -8.82
C GLN A 38 27.18 2.42 -7.53
N TRP A 39 26.26 1.69 -6.92
CA TRP A 39 26.60 0.70 -5.91
C TRP A 39 27.27 -0.50 -6.58
N VAL A 40 28.51 -0.80 -6.19
CA VAL A 40 29.27 -1.94 -6.73
C VAL A 40 29.09 -3.17 -5.85
N SER A 41 29.17 -3.01 -4.53
CA SER A 41 28.90 -4.04 -3.52
C SER A 41 28.21 -3.41 -2.32
N ALA A 42 28.10 -4.14 -1.19
CA ALA A 42 27.63 -3.56 0.06
C ALA A 42 28.54 -2.40 0.50
N ASP A 43 29.86 -2.59 0.40
CA ASP A 43 30.88 -1.69 0.94
C ASP A 43 31.56 -0.80 -0.11
N ASP A 44 31.23 -0.97 -1.39
CA ASP A 44 31.92 -0.29 -2.50
C ASP A 44 30.99 0.50 -3.42
N ARG A 45 31.50 1.63 -3.91
CA ARG A 45 30.82 2.57 -4.82
C ARG A 45 31.76 2.87 -5.99
N SER A 46 31.19 3.05 -7.19
CA SER A 46 32.01 3.34 -8.38
C SER A 46 32.70 4.71 -8.34
N SER A 47 32.15 5.64 -7.55
CA SER A 47 32.58 7.03 -7.42
C SER A 47 32.13 7.59 -6.07
N SER A 48 32.68 8.74 -5.67
CA SER A 48 32.24 9.46 -4.48
C SER A 48 30.81 10.01 -4.61
N TRP A 49 30.11 10.07 -3.49
CA TRP A 49 28.80 10.73 -3.38
C TRP A 49 28.88 12.21 -3.78
N ARG A 50 27.86 12.73 -4.47
CA ARG A 50 27.77 14.15 -4.88
C ARG A 50 26.71 14.88 -4.06
N ASP A 51 27.14 15.69 -3.10
CA ASP A 51 26.23 16.45 -2.23
C ASP A 51 25.26 17.35 -3.02
N GLY A 52 24.03 17.49 -2.51
CA GLY A 52 22.97 18.26 -3.14
C GLY A 52 22.38 17.62 -4.41
N LYS A 53 22.77 16.38 -4.74
CA LYS A 53 22.19 15.58 -5.84
C LYS A 53 21.48 14.35 -5.30
N LEU A 54 20.58 13.80 -6.10
CA LEU A 54 19.92 12.52 -5.83
C LEU A 54 20.68 11.38 -6.49
N HIS A 55 20.71 10.23 -5.84
CA HIS A 55 21.35 9.02 -6.37
C HIS A 55 20.41 7.82 -6.30
N TRP A 56 20.65 6.85 -7.18
CA TRP A 56 19.98 5.55 -7.14
C TRP A 56 20.66 4.67 -6.11
N VAL A 57 19.95 4.38 -5.02
CA VAL A 57 20.39 3.52 -3.92
C VAL A 57 19.59 2.20 -3.95
N PRO A 58 20.22 1.02 -3.83
CA PRO A 58 19.50 -0.24 -3.81
C PRO A 58 18.43 -0.30 -2.71
N VAL A 59 17.24 -0.80 -3.05
CA VAL A 59 16.19 -1.11 -2.06
C VAL A 59 16.77 -2.08 -1.02
N GLY A 60 16.57 -1.78 0.26
CA GLY A 60 17.16 -2.50 1.38
C GLY A 60 18.66 -2.28 1.58
N LEU A 61 19.26 -1.28 0.94
CA LEU A 61 20.71 -1.06 0.91
C LEU A 61 21.49 -2.31 0.46
N ASP A 62 20.82 -3.17 -0.31
CA ASP A 62 21.35 -4.45 -0.77
C ASP A 62 21.23 -4.55 -2.29
N ARG A 63 22.37 -4.51 -2.98
CA ARG A 63 22.41 -4.67 -4.44
C ARG A 63 21.93 -6.06 -4.89
N GLY A 64 22.02 -7.07 -4.02
CA GLY A 64 21.52 -8.43 -4.25
C GLY A 64 20.01 -8.59 -4.10
N ASN A 65 19.26 -7.49 -3.98
CA ASN A 65 17.82 -7.52 -3.74
C ASN A 65 16.96 -8.18 -4.84
N GLY A 66 17.53 -8.42 -6.03
CA GLY A 66 16.79 -8.89 -7.18
C GLY A 66 16.04 -10.20 -6.94
N GLY A 67 16.66 -11.16 -6.25
CA GLY A 67 16.03 -12.43 -5.90
C GLY A 67 14.87 -12.27 -4.92
N ARG A 68 15.04 -11.44 -3.88
CA ARG A 68 14.03 -11.19 -2.83
C ARG A 68 12.81 -10.44 -3.36
N ILE A 69 13.02 -9.50 -4.28
CA ILE A 69 11.93 -8.71 -4.86
C ILE A 69 11.15 -9.54 -5.90
N LYS A 70 11.83 -10.37 -6.70
CA LYS A 70 11.18 -11.26 -7.69
C LYS A 70 10.42 -12.45 -7.09
N LEU A 71 10.44 -12.64 -5.78
CA LEU A 71 9.85 -13.81 -5.12
C LEU A 71 8.31 -13.81 -5.09
N ALA A 72 7.62 -12.84 -5.71
CA ALA A 72 6.16 -12.90 -5.86
C ALA A 72 5.72 -13.71 -7.07
N GLY A 73 4.72 -14.56 -6.82
CA GLY A 73 3.95 -15.25 -7.86
C GLY A 73 2.98 -14.30 -8.58
N GLU A 74 1.67 -14.52 -8.40
CA GLU A 74 0.64 -13.81 -9.18
C GLU A 74 0.61 -12.28 -8.94
N PRO A 75 0.40 -11.44 -9.99
CA PRO A 75 0.41 -9.97 -9.88
C PRO A 75 -0.62 -9.36 -8.92
N MET A 76 -1.63 -10.11 -8.48
CA MET A 76 -2.62 -9.63 -7.50
C MET A 76 -2.12 -9.71 -6.06
N ASN A 77 -1.19 -10.61 -5.76
CA ASN A 77 -0.66 -10.80 -4.41
C ASN A 77 0.09 -9.56 -3.91
N PRO A 78 0.98 -8.92 -4.69
CA PRO A 78 1.65 -7.70 -4.25
C PRO A 78 0.68 -6.56 -3.89
N LEU A 79 -0.42 -6.44 -4.62
CA LEU A 79 -1.47 -5.44 -4.34
C LEU A 79 -2.19 -5.75 -3.03
N ALA A 80 -2.58 -7.02 -2.84
CA ALA A 80 -3.23 -7.45 -1.61
C ALA A 80 -2.34 -7.23 -0.38
N GLU A 81 -1.05 -7.56 -0.48
CA GLU A 81 -0.07 -7.34 0.58
C GLU A 81 0.15 -5.85 0.87
N ARG A 82 0.21 -5.00 -0.16
CA ARG A 82 0.30 -3.56 0.04
C ARG A 82 -0.97 -2.99 0.68
N THR A 83 -2.13 -3.53 0.33
CA THR A 83 -3.42 -3.18 0.95
C THR A 83 -3.46 -3.60 2.43
N VAL A 84 -2.96 -4.80 2.75
CA VAL A 84 -2.81 -5.29 4.14
C VAL A 84 -1.89 -4.38 4.95
N ASN A 85 -0.77 -3.94 4.38
CA ASN A 85 0.11 -2.95 5.03
C ASN A 85 -0.63 -1.64 5.35
N GLY A 86 -1.54 -1.19 4.47
CA GLY A 86 -2.42 -0.04 4.73
C GLY A 86 -3.38 -0.28 5.89
N MET A 87 -3.98 -1.48 5.99
CA MET A 87 -4.83 -1.86 7.14
C MET A 87 -4.03 -1.82 8.45
N GLU A 88 -2.82 -2.36 8.44
CA GLU A 88 -1.92 -2.35 9.61
C GLU A 88 -1.51 -0.93 9.99
N ALA A 89 -1.25 -0.04 9.01
CA ALA A 89 -0.92 1.36 9.28
C ALA A 89 -2.08 2.11 9.97
N LEU A 90 -3.33 1.78 9.65
CA LEU A 90 -4.51 2.32 10.32
C LEU A 90 -4.64 1.80 11.76
N ILE A 91 -4.47 0.49 11.96
CA ILE A 91 -4.47 -0.12 13.30
C ILE A 91 -3.36 0.50 14.16
N GLU A 92 -2.18 0.68 13.57
CA GLU A 92 -1.01 1.19 14.27
C GLU A 92 -1.17 2.66 14.65
N LEU A 93 -1.80 3.47 13.79
CA LEU A 93 -2.19 4.84 14.13
C LEU A 93 -3.10 4.87 15.36
N ALA A 94 -4.13 4.01 15.38
CA ALA A 94 -5.05 3.93 16.51
C ALA A 94 -4.34 3.47 17.80
N ARG A 95 -3.43 2.49 17.69
CA ARG A 95 -2.61 2.02 18.81
C ARG A 95 -1.71 3.12 19.38
N LEU A 96 -1.05 3.90 18.52
CA LEU A 96 -0.19 5.01 18.95
C LEU A 96 -1.00 6.14 19.60
N ARG A 97 -2.19 6.44 19.07
CA ARG A 97 -3.13 7.39 19.68
C ARG A 97 -3.58 6.94 21.07
N GLU A 98 -3.85 5.66 21.24
CA GLU A 98 -4.18 5.09 22.54
C GLU A 98 -3.00 5.21 23.52
N LEU A 99 -1.79 4.84 23.11
CA LEU A 99 -0.60 4.92 23.96
C LEU A 99 -0.26 6.35 24.37
N LYS A 100 -0.54 7.34 23.52
CA LYS A 100 -0.38 8.76 23.87
C LYS A 100 -1.36 9.19 24.97
N LYS A 101 -2.58 8.64 24.98
CA LYS A 101 -3.60 8.92 26.02
C LYS A 101 -3.38 8.09 27.29
N ASN A 102 -2.93 6.85 27.12
CA ASN A 102 -2.69 5.89 28.20
C ASN A 102 -1.44 5.05 27.85
N PRO A 103 -0.25 5.46 28.30
CA PRO A 103 1.01 4.74 28.02
C PRO A 103 1.03 3.30 28.54
N GLY A 104 0.22 2.99 29.57
CA GLY A 104 0.09 1.64 30.14
C GLY A 104 -0.96 0.77 29.46
N ALA A 105 -1.61 1.24 28.38
CA ALA A 105 -2.67 0.48 27.72
C ALA A 105 -2.14 -0.87 27.20
N VAL A 106 -2.75 -1.97 27.66
CA VAL A 106 -2.42 -3.32 27.18
C VAL A 106 -2.70 -3.42 25.68
N ARG A 107 -1.75 -3.98 24.92
CA ARG A 107 -1.89 -4.19 23.47
C ARG A 107 -3.04 -5.16 23.16
N PRO A 108 -3.77 -5.01 22.03
CA PRO A 108 -4.75 -6.02 21.62
C PRO A 108 -4.06 -7.38 21.38
N ALA A 109 -4.80 -8.47 21.61
CA ALA A 109 -4.21 -9.82 21.53
C ALA A 109 -4.09 -10.33 20.08
N ASN A 110 -4.93 -9.83 19.16
CA ASN A 110 -4.91 -10.19 17.75
C ASN A 110 -5.51 -9.05 16.88
N PRO A 111 -5.41 -9.12 15.53
CA PRO A 111 -5.91 -8.06 14.66
C PRO A 111 -7.40 -7.81 14.76
N ARG A 112 -8.22 -8.84 15.01
CA ARG A 112 -9.68 -8.68 15.15
C ARG A 112 -10.04 -7.96 16.44
N ASP A 113 -9.33 -8.23 17.53
CA ASP A 113 -9.49 -7.50 18.78
C ASP A 113 -9.10 -6.02 18.60
N ALA A 114 -8.04 -5.75 17.84
CA ALA A 114 -7.63 -4.38 17.51
C ALA A 114 -8.71 -3.66 16.70
N VAL A 115 -9.28 -4.33 15.69
CA VAL A 115 -10.36 -3.77 14.89
C VAL A 115 -11.60 -3.47 15.75
N LEU A 116 -12.02 -4.42 16.59
CA LEU A 116 -13.15 -4.23 17.48
C LEU A 116 -12.92 -3.06 18.45
N ARG A 117 -11.72 -3.00 19.07
CA ARG A 117 -11.37 -1.96 20.05
C ARG A 117 -11.28 -0.57 19.45
N TYR A 118 -10.64 -0.43 18.29
CA TYR A 118 -10.30 0.87 17.74
C TYR A 118 -11.33 1.39 16.72
N PHE A 119 -12.06 0.50 16.06
CA PHE A 119 -13.00 0.86 14.99
C PHE A 119 -14.44 0.43 15.31
N GLY A 120 -14.65 -0.35 16.38
CA GLY A 120 -15.96 -0.55 16.97
C GLY A 120 -16.90 -1.47 16.18
N PHE A 121 -16.36 -2.41 15.41
CA PHE A 121 -17.12 -3.44 14.71
C PHE A 121 -16.45 -4.83 14.77
N PRO A 122 -17.25 -5.93 14.77
CA PRO A 122 -16.75 -7.30 14.79
C PRO A 122 -16.23 -7.73 13.41
N LYS A 123 -16.00 -9.03 13.20
CA LYS A 123 -15.69 -9.56 11.86
C LYS A 123 -16.78 -9.13 10.86
N ILE A 124 -16.37 -8.64 9.69
CA ILE A 124 -17.30 -8.03 8.74
C ILE A 124 -18.38 -9.04 8.29
N ASP A 125 -18.02 -10.32 8.16
CA ASP A 125 -18.96 -11.38 7.77
C ASP A 125 -20.01 -11.73 8.84
N THR A 126 -19.80 -11.37 10.11
CA THR A 126 -20.78 -11.62 11.17
C THR A 126 -21.88 -10.56 11.21
N ILE A 127 -21.64 -9.39 10.62
CA ILE A 127 -22.57 -8.24 10.65
C ILE A 127 -23.87 -8.57 9.92
N GLU A 128 -23.82 -9.40 8.87
CA GLU A 128 -25.03 -9.86 8.17
C GLU A 128 -25.91 -10.80 9.02
N ARG A 129 -25.45 -11.28 10.17
CA ARG A 129 -26.26 -12.12 11.07
C ARG A 129 -26.98 -11.32 12.15
N LEU A 130 -26.75 -10.01 12.20
CA LEU A 130 -27.32 -9.12 13.22
C LEU A 130 -28.70 -8.61 12.81
N GLU A 131 -29.47 -8.20 13.82
CA GLU A 131 -30.74 -7.51 13.66
C GLU A 131 -30.57 -6.19 12.89
N ASP A 132 -31.66 -5.74 12.25
CA ASP A 132 -31.61 -4.68 11.26
C ASP A 132 -31.03 -3.35 11.77
N GLU A 133 -31.41 -2.95 12.99
CA GLU A 133 -30.93 -1.71 13.61
C GLU A 133 -29.42 -1.75 13.91
N GLU A 134 -28.97 -2.79 14.62
CA GLU A 134 -27.55 -2.97 14.96
C GLU A 134 -26.68 -3.11 13.71
N ARG A 135 -27.16 -3.85 12.71
CA ARG A 135 -26.49 -4.02 11.43
C ARG A 135 -26.31 -2.69 10.69
N ASN A 136 -27.34 -1.84 10.68
CA ASN A 136 -27.28 -0.54 10.02
C ASN A 136 -26.28 0.40 10.73
N ALA A 137 -26.25 0.40 12.05
CA ALA A 137 -25.28 1.17 12.83
C ALA A 137 -23.83 0.74 12.55
N LEU A 138 -23.57 -0.58 12.49
CA LEU A 138 -22.23 -1.09 12.16
C LEU A 138 -21.83 -0.85 10.70
N ARG A 139 -22.78 -0.88 9.76
CA ARG A 139 -22.52 -0.51 8.36
C ARG A 139 -22.09 0.95 8.21
N ALA A 140 -22.70 1.87 8.98
CA ALA A 140 -22.29 3.27 8.98
C ALA A 140 -20.81 3.43 9.44
N LYS A 141 -20.40 2.69 10.48
CA LYS A 141 -18.99 2.67 10.91
C LYS A 141 -18.06 2.09 9.85
N ILE A 142 -18.46 1.00 9.18
CA ILE A 142 -17.70 0.42 8.06
C ILE A 142 -17.52 1.43 6.93
N ASP A 143 -18.59 2.15 6.59
CA ASP A 143 -18.57 3.17 5.53
C ASP A 143 -17.67 4.37 5.87
N GLU A 144 -17.54 4.72 7.15
CA GLU A 144 -16.58 5.71 7.60
C GLU A 144 -15.14 5.18 7.49
N VAL A 145 -14.89 3.99 8.02
CA VAL A 145 -13.53 3.42 8.11
C VAL A 145 -12.95 3.11 6.74
N ARG A 146 -13.75 2.58 5.79
CA ARG A 146 -13.25 2.19 4.46
C ARG A 146 -12.65 3.33 3.66
N LYS A 147 -13.07 4.58 3.93
CA LYS A 147 -12.56 5.78 3.23
C LYS A 147 -11.09 6.05 3.53
N ASN A 148 -10.55 5.45 4.60
CA ASN A 148 -9.16 5.63 5.01
C ASN A 148 -8.18 4.68 4.29
N LEU A 149 -8.66 3.81 3.41
CA LEU A 149 -7.82 2.94 2.59
C LEU A 149 -8.44 2.75 1.22
N SER A 150 -7.68 3.00 0.16
CA SER A 150 -8.14 2.80 -1.21
C SER A 150 -7.11 2.10 -2.09
N VAL A 151 -7.63 1.36 -3.06
CA VAL A 151 -6.90 0.84 -4.21
C VAL A 151 -7.54 1.43 -5.46
N THR A 152 -6.74 2.13 -6.27
CA THR A 152 -7.19 2.77 -7.50
C THR A 152 -6.42 2.18 -8.68
N LEU A 153 -7.15 1.62 -9.63
CA LEU A 153 -6.65 1.21 -10.93
C LEU A 153 -7.01 2.28 -11.95
N ASP A 154 -5.98 2.84 -12.57
CA ASP A 154 -6.06 3.79 -13.67
C ASP A 154 -5.50 3.14 -14.94
N HIS A 155 -5.99 3.57 -16.11
CA HIS A 155 -5.50 3.12 -17.41
C HIS A 155 -5.27 4.32 -18.32
N ASP A 156 -4.01 4.59 -18.66
CA ASP A 156 -3.67 5.57 -19.69
C ASP A 156 -3.91 4.94 -21.06
N LYS A 157 -5.05 5.29 -21.67
CA LYS A 157 -5.45 4.80 -22.99
C LYS A 157 -4.44 5.10 -24.10
N LYS A 158 -3.67 6.18 -23.98
CA LYS A 158 -2.72 6.60 -25.02
C LYS A 158 -1.48 5.70 -25.02
N SER A 159 -0.91 5.46 -23.84
CA SER A 159 0.26 4.61 -23.69
C SER A 159 -0.06 3.13 -23.46
N LYS A 160 -1.35 2.79 -23.25
CA LYS A 160 -1.85 1.45 -22.89
C LYS A 160 -1.18 0.92 -21.61
N GLN A 161 -1.05 1.79 -20.63
CA GLN A 161 -0.38 1.48 -19.36
C GLN A 161 -1.39 1.50 -18.22
N PHE A 162 -1.35 0.46 -17.40
CA PHE A 162 -2.04 0.48 -16.12
C PHE A 162 -1.17 1.13 -15.05
N SER A 163 -1.81 1.85 -14.15
CA SER A 163 -1.21 2.22 -12.87
C SER A 163 -2.12 1.84 -11.73
N VAL A 164 -1.51 1.43 -10.62
CA VAL A 164 -2.22 1.05 -9.40
C VAL A 164 -1.73 1.90 -8.27
N THR A 165 -2.64 2.64 -7.64
CA THR A 165 -2.38 3.43 -6.45
C THR A 165 -2.99 2.76 -5.23
N ILE A 166 -2.21 2.57 -4.17
CA ILE A 166 -2.68 2.18 -2.85
C ILE A 166 -2.44 3.36 -1.92
N ARG A 167 -3.49 3.85 -1.28
CA ARG A 167 -3.46 5.03 -0.40
C ARG A 167 -4.08 4.67 0.94
N ASP A 168 -3.32 4.80 2.03
CA ASP A 168 -3.82 4.67 3.39
C ASP A 168 -3.71 5.99 4.16
N HIS A 169 -4.72 6.35 4.94
CA HIS A 169 -4.66 7.45 5.91
C HIS A 169 -4.22 6.91 7.29
N GLY A 170 -3.23 6.00 7.29
CA GLY A 170 -2.66 5.40 8.49
C GLY A 170 -1.57 6.25 9.12
N MET A 171 -0.73 5.61 9.94
CA MET A 171 0.27 6.34 10.73
C MET A 171 1.31 7.08 9.91
N GLY A 172 1.60 6.60 8.69
CA GLY A 172 2.70 7.07 7.86
C GLY A 172 4.07 6.96 8.56
N GLN A 173 5.10 7.44 7.86
CA GLN A 173 6.47 7.46 8.33
C GLN A 173 7.07 8.85 8.18
N VAL A 174 8.02 9.18 9.05
CA VAL A 174 8.87 10.36 8.86
C VAL A 174 9.86 10.10 7.72
N PRO A 175 10.27 11.12 6.94
CA PRO A 175 11.20 10.93 5.82
C PRO A 175 12.47 10.16 6.21
N GLN A 176 13.03 10.47 7.39
CA GLN A 176 14.26 9.88 7.90
C GLN A 176 14.15 8.37 8.15
N LYS A 177 12.94 7.83 8.34
CA LYS A 177 12.72 6.38 8.58
C LYS A 177 12.32 5.62 7.33
N MET A 178 11.88 6.32 6.27
CA MET A 178 11.32 5.70 5.06
C MET A 178 12.23 4.63 4.45
N HIS A 179 13.55 4.86 4.42
CA HIS A 179 14.53 3.94 3.87
C HIS A 179 14.72 2.63 4.67
N ARG A 180 14.46 2.67 5.98
CA ARG A 180 14.52 1.51 6.90
C ARG A 180 13.17 0.83 7.11
N THR A 181 12.09 1.41 6.57
CA THR A 181 10.73 0.87 6.76
C THR A 181 10.03 0.53 5.45
N LEU A 182 9.81 1.51 4.57
CA LEU A 182 9.01 1.32 3.37
C LEU A 182 9.85 0.87 2.17
N LEU A 183 11.16 1.15 2.21
CA LEU A 183 12.13 0.82 1.18
C LEU A 183 13.21 -0.16 1.69
N SER A 184 12.99 -0.79 2.84
CA SER A 184 13.83 -1.87 3.36
C SER A 184 13.34 -3.24 2.90
N LEU A 185 14.16 -4.27 3.11
CA LEU A 185 13.83 -5.67 2.82
C LEU A 185 14.07 -6.51 4.06
N GLY A 186 13.02 -7.14 4.60
CA GLY A 186 13.15 -8.05 5.74
C GLY A 186 13.35 -7.39 7.11
N GLU A 187 13.42 -6.06 7.19
CA GLU A 187 13.40 -5.33 8.47
C GLU A 187 11.95 -5.15 8.94
N SER A 188 11.49 -5.96 9.90
CA SER A 188 10.12 -5.90 10.41
C SER A 188 10.07 -6.16 11.92
N ASP A 189 9.59 -5.16 12.67
CA ASP A 189 9.26 -5.28 14.10
C ASP A 189 7.85 -5.90 14.34
N LYS A 190 7.15 -6.29 13.27
CA LYS A 190 5.78 -6.82 13.34
C LYS A 190 5.65 -8.11 14.12
N ALA A 191 6.74 -8.88 14.27
CA ALA A 191 6.75 -10.10 15.08
C ALA A 191 6.37 -9.82 16.55
N ASP A 192 6.68 -8.64 17.06
CA ASP A 192 6.37 -8.23 18.44
C ASP A 192 4.98 -7.57 18.57
N LYS A 193 4.20 -7.52 17.50
CA LYS A 193 2.92 -6.81 17.43
C LYS A 193 1.80 -7.78 17.04
N PRO A 194 1.31 -8.60 17.98
CA PRO A 194 0.33 -9.66 17.68
C PRO A 194 -1.00 -9.11 17.15
N TYR A 195 -1.26 -7.82 17.32
CA TYR A 195 -2.43 -7.12 16.81
C TYR A 195 -2.32 -6.68 15.34
N LEU A 196 -1.22 -7.01 14.65
CA LEU A 196 -1.04 -6.83 13.20
C LEU A 196 -1.13 -8.18 12.47
N ILE A 197 -1.36 -8.16 11.16
CA ILE A 197 -1.88 -9.29 10.36
C ILE A 197 -0.76 -10.26 9.97
N GLY A 198 0.48 -9.82 9.77
CA GLY A 198 1.57 -10.78 9.54
C GLY A 198 2.94 -10.25 9.09
N VAL A 199 3.91 -11.19 9.11
CA VAL A 199 5.37 -11.01 9.06
C VAL A 199 5.95 -11.26 7.65
N PHE A 200 5.17 -11.04 6.59
CA PHE A 200 5.72 -11.13 5.22
C PHE A 200 6.43 -9.81 4.86
N GLY A 201 7.52 -9.49 5.57
CA GLY A 201 8.37 -8.31 5.39
C GLY A 201 9.14 -8.26 4.05
N GLN A 202 8.81 -9.15 3.11
CA GLN A 202 9.33 -9.18 1.74
C GLN A 202 8.23 -8.91 0.70
N GLY A 203 6.96 -9.06 1.09
CA GLY A 203 5.84 -9.15 0.16
C GLY A 203 5.55 -7.84 -0.57
N GLY A 204 5.39 -6.73 0.17
CA GLY A 204 5.08 -5.44 -0.45
C GLY A 204 6.07 -5.04 -1.55
N SER A 205 7.37 -5.23 -1.31
CA SER A 205 8.45 -4.87 -2.24
C SER A 205 8.39 -5.64 -3.56
N SER A 206 7.71 -6.77 -3.62
CA SER A 206 7.48 -7.49 -4.87
C SER A 206 6.63 -6.74 -5.89
N ALA A 207 5.84 -5.75 -5.43
CA ALA A 207 5.14 -4.83 -6.33
C ALA A 207 6.11 -4.03 -7.21
N PHE A 208 7.38 -3.88 -6.80
CA PHE A 208 8.41 -3.24 -7.61
C PHE A 208 8.82 -4.09 -8.82
N SER A 209 8.73 -5.43 -8.76
CA SER A 209 9.10 -6.27 -9.92
C SER A 209 8.07 -6.34 -11.02
N VAL A 210 6.82 -6.03 -10.69
CA VAL A 210 5.68 -6.06 -11.62
C VAL A 210 5.35 -4.67 -12.16
N ALA A 211 6.14 -3.64 -11.85
CA ALA A 211 5.97 -2.28 -12.32
C ALA A 211 7.28 -1.72 -12.87
N GLU A 212 7.20 -0.82 -13.86
CA GLU A 212 8.40 -0.16 -14.39
C GLU A 212 8.91 0.92 -13.43
N TYR A 213 7.98 1.69 -12.87
CA TYR A 213 8.24 2.68 -11.82
C TYR A 213 7.31 2.45 -10.65
N SER A 214 7.78 2.76 -9.44
CA SER A 214 6.92 2.91 -8.27
C SER A 214 7.24 4.20 -7.54
N ILE A 215 6.24 5.05 -7.35
CA ILE A 215 6.34 6.21 -6.50
C ILE A 215 5.92 5.80 -5.09
N VAL A 216 6.69 6.20 -4.10
CA VAL A 216 6.34 6.05 -2.70
C VAL A 216 6.35 7.43 -2.06
N VAL A 217 5.26 7.79 -1.41
CA VAL A 217 5.11 9.04 -0.62
C VAL A 217 4.62 8.67 0.76
N THR A 218 5.16 9.30 1.80
CA THR A 218 4.67 9.11 3.16
C THR A 218 4.85 10.36 4.01
N ARG A 219 3.92 10.55 4.94
CA ARG A 219 3.97 11.63 5.94
C ARG A 219 3.43 11.11 7.25
N ARG A 220 4.16 11.35 8.32
CA ARG A 220 3.77 10.91 9.67
C ARG A 220 2.51 11.65 10.11
N ALA A 221 1.56 10.95 10.74
CA ALA A 221 0.38 11.58 11.29
C ALA A 221 0.78 12.63 12.37
N PRO A 222 0.36 13.90 12.23
CA PRO A 222 0.82 14.98 13.11
C PRO A 222 0.55 14.73 14.60
N ASP A 223 -0.55 14.04 14.92
CA ASP A 223 -0.96 13.82 16.29
C ASP A 223 -0.14 12.74 17.03
N ILE A 224 0.70 11.99 16.32
CA ILE A 224 1.63 10.99 16.87
C ILE A 224 3.10 11.33 16.59
N LEU A 225 3.36 12.53 16.07
CA LEU A 225 4.71 13.05 15.84
C LEU A 225 5.44 13.26 17.18
N LYS A 226 6.71 12.87 17.24
CA LYS A 226 7.60 13.19 18.38
C LYS A 226 8.17 14.61 18.24
N PRO A 227 8.62 15.26 19.34
CA PRO A 227 9.11 16.65 19.29
C PRO A 227 10.27 16.92 18.34
N ASP A 228 11.08 15.90 18.05
CA ASP A 228 12.27 15.95 17.18
C ASP A 228 12.04 15.34 15.79
N GLU A 229 10.81 14.89 15.52
CA GLU A 229 10.44 14.28 14.24
C GLU A 229 10.00 15.33 13.21
N ASP A 230 10.36 15.06 11.97
CA ASP A 230 10.03 15.89 10.81
C ASP A 230 8.56 15.73 10.42
N ASP A 231 7.84 16.85 10.33
CA ASP A 231 6.42 16.94 9.97
C ASP A 231 6.18 17.01 8.45
N GLY A 232 7.26 17.07 7.67
CA GLY A 232 7.24 17.03 6.21
C GLY A 232 6.92 15.65 5.63
N ALA A 233 6.82 15.60 4.30
CA ALA A 233 6.56 14.37 3.56
C ALA A 233 7.83 13.84 2.88
N GLY A 234 8.12 12.56 3.07
CA GLY A 234 9.19 11.85 2.39
C GLY A 234 8.68 11.24 1.10
N TRP A 235 9.51 11.23 0.06
CA TRP A 235 9.13 10.62 -1.22
C TRP A 235 10.32 9.95 -1.89
N SER A 236 10.05 8.95 -2.72
CA SER A 236 11.06 8.37 -3.61
C SER A 236 10.40 7.74 -4.84
N ILE A 237 11.19 7.60 -5.91
CA ILE A 237 10.85 6.81 -7.10
C ILE A 237 11.73 5.58 -7.10
N VAL A 238 11.14 4.41 -7.29
CA VAL A 238 11.78 3.11 -7.38
C VAL A 238 11.75 2.63 -8.83
N ARG A 239 12.85 2.07 -9.32
CA ARG A 239 12.95 1.41 -10.64
C ARG A 239 13.99 0.30 -10.66
N ALA A 240 13.95 -0.55 -11.68
CA ALA A 240 15.04 -1.47 -11.96
C ALA A 240 16.25 -0.72 -12.57
N ILE A 241 17.45 -1.07 -12.10
CA ILE A 241 18.73 -0.61 -12.66
C ILE A 241 19.41 -1.80 -13.33
N TYR A 242 19.87 -1.57 -14.57
CA TYR A 242 20.59 -2.55 -15.40
C TYR A 242 22.07 -2.15 -15.47
N PRO A 243 22.94 -2.73 -14.64
CA PRO A 243 24.33 -2.30 -14.58
C PRO A 243 25.09 -2.76 -15.82
N LYS A 244 25.93 -1.89 -16.37
CA LYS A 244 26.79 -2.25 -17.50
C LYS A 244 27.73 -3.39 -17.11
N GLY A 245 27.84 -4.40 -17.98
CA GLY A 245 28.73 -5.55 -17.76
C GLY A 245 28.23 -6.59 -16.75
N ARG A 246 26.99 -6.49 -16.27
CA ARG A 246 26.37 -7.51 -15.40
C ARG A 246 25.10 -8.10 -16.01
N ARG A 247 24.78 -9.33 -15.61
CA ARG A 247 23.57 -10.05 -16.04
C ARG A 247 22.38 -9.81 -15.11
N ASP A 248 22.64 -9.48 -13.86
CA ASP A 248 21.63 -9.26 -12.82
C ASP A 248 21.26 -7.78 -12.71
N LEU A 249 19.95 -7.52 -12.79
CA LEU A 249 19.36 -6.23 -12.41
C LEU A 249 19.10 -6.18 -10.91
N TYR A 250 18.98 -4.97 -10.37
CA TYR A 250 18.52 -4.73 -9.00
C TYR A 250 17.52 -3.57 -8.97
N TRP A 251 16.70 -3.49 -7.93
CA TRP A 251 15.80 -2.34 -7.75
C TRP A 251 16.47 -1.28 -6.90
N ALA A 252 16.35 -0.03 -7.32
CA ALA A 252 16.90 1.14 -6.65
C ALA A 252 15.83 2.21 -6.46
N TYR A 253 16.02 3.03 -5.43
CA TYR A 253 15.20 4.19 -5.15
C TYR A 253 16.05 5.46 -5.14
N LEU A 254 15.41 6.62 -5.35
CA LEU A 254 16.08 7.91 -5.24
C LEU A 254 16.34 8.27 -3.77
N ALA A 255 17.60 8.47 -3.44
CA ALA A 255 18.07 8.91 -2.12
C ALA A 255 18.75 10.28 -2.18
N ALA A 256 18.62 11.04 -1.10
CA ALA A 256 19.25 12.34 -0.87
C ALA A 256 20.51 12.25 0.00
N THR A 257 20.78 11.11 0.65
CA THR A 257 22.04 10.84 1.38
C THR A 257 22.58 9.44 1.06
N GLU A 258 23.87 9.23 1.33
CA GLU A 258 24.54 7.95 1.08
C GLU A 258 23.99 6.80 1.95
N GLU A 259 23.53 7.12 3.15
CA GLU A 259 22.85 6.18 4.06
C GLU A 259 21.45 5.78 3.58
N GLY A 260 20.99 6.37 2.47
CA GLY A 260 19.72 6.04 1.84
C GLY A 260 18.56 6.92 2.30
N GLN A 261 18.78 8.00 3.06
CA GLN A 261 17.67 8.89 3.41
C GLN A 261 17.02 9.46 2.14
N VAL A 262 15.70 9.48 2.12
CA VAL A 262 14.93 9.92 0.95
C VAL A 262 14.86 11.46 0.88
N PRO A 263 14.63 12.04 -0.31
CA PRO A 263 14.26 13.45 -0.40
C PRO A 263 12.92 13.71 0.33
N ARG A 264 12.76 14.95 0.79
CA ARG A 264 11.56 15.41 1.50
C ARG A 264 11.05 16.73 0.93
N VAL A 265 9.78 17.01 1.17
CA VAL A 265 9.19 18.35 1.06
C VAL A 265 8.74 18.83 2.44
N SER A 266 8.62 20.14 2.61
CA SER A 266 8.15 20.75 3.85
C SER A 266 6.68 20.40 4.15
N ALA A 267 6.27 20.58 5.41
CA ALA A 267 4.86 20.44 5.79
C ALA A 267 3.93 21.36 4.98
N ALA A 268 4.35 22.60 4.73
CA ALA A 268 3.56 23.55 3.93
C ALA A 268 3.36 23.08 2.47
N GLU A 269 4.37 22.46 1.86
CA GLU A 269 4.23 21.86 0.54
C GLU A 269 3.33 20.62 0.56
N ALA A 270 3.41 19.80 1.61
CA ALA A 270 2.53 18.66 1.82
C ALA A 270 1.06 19.06 2.00
N ASP A 271 0.79 20.10 2.79
CA ASP A 271 -0.55 20.65 3.00
C ASP A 271 -1.11 21.24 1.71
N LYS A 272 -0.29 21.98 0.95
CA LYS A 272 -0.67 22.53 -0.36
C LYS A 272 -1.05 21.44 -1.36
N ALA A 273 -0.36 20.29 -1.32
CA ALA A 273 -0.67 19.14 -2.15
C ALA A 273 -1.86 18.30 -1.63
N GLY A 274 -2.44 18.65 -0.48
CA GLY A 274 -3.54 17.90 0.15
C GLY A 274 -3.11 16.54 0.74
N PHE A 275 -1.83 16.36 1.05
CA PHE A 275 -1.29 15.11 1.59
C PHE A 275 -1.16 15.19 3.12
N GLU A 276 -2.25 14.90 3.83
CA GLU A 276 -2.34 15.05 5.28
C GLU A 276 -1.39 14.12 6.05
N HIS A 277 -1.57 12.79 5.92
CA HIS A 277 -0.70 11.77 6.53
C HIS A 277 -0.93 10.38 5.93
N GLY A 278 -0.10 9.41 6.31
CA GLY A 278 -0.17 8.02 5.86
C GLY A 278 0.85 7.71 4.77
N ALA A 279 0.55 6.75 3.90
CA ALA A 279 1.38 6.45 2.74
C ALA A 279 0.57 6.35 1.45
N GLN A 280 1.26 6.60 0.33
CA GLN A 280 0.78 6.32 -1.02
C GLN A 280 1.87 5.56 -1.78
N PHE A 281 1.47 4.43 -2.36
CA PHE A 281 2.27 3.70 -3.33
C PHE A 281 1.57 3.76 -4.68
N THR A 282 2.23 4.30 -5.69
CA THR A 282 1.71 4.34 -7.06
C THR A 282 2.65 3.55 -7.96
N HIS A 283 2.19 2.40 -8.43
CA HIS A 283 2.91 1.53 -9.34
C HIS A 283 2.50 1.84 -10.78
N ILE A 284 3.46 2.16 -11.64
CA ILE A 284 3.24 2.65 -13.01
C ILE A 284 3.68 1.59 -14.02
N LYS A 285 2.87 1.44 -15.07
CA LYS A 285 3.01 0.35 -16.04
C LYS A 285 3.03 -0.99 -15.33
N TYR A 286 2.00 -1.20 -14.51
CA TYR A 286 1.81 -2.43 -13.74
C TYR A 286 1.45 -3.57 -14.69
N ASP A 287 2.21 -4.66 -14.64
CA ASP A 287 2.02 -5.85 -15.44
C ASP A 287 1.09 -6.84 -14.71
N PHE A 288 -0.12 -6.97 -15.23
CA PHE A 288 -1.11 -7.93 -14.75
C PHE A 288 -1.04 -9.29 -15.46
N GLY A 289 -0.11 -9.47 -16.40
CA GLY A 289 0.06 -10.71 -17.18
C GLY A 289 -1.15 -11.13 -18.01
N THR A 290 -2.12 -10.25 -18.22
CA THR A 290 -3.42 -10.53 -18.87
C THR A 290 -3.89 -9.35 -19.73
N ALA A 291 -4.89 -9.58 -20.59
CA ALA A 291 -5.43 -8.56 -21.50
C ALA A 291 -6.20 -7.44 -20.78
N ASP A 292 -6.09 -6.21 -21.31
CA ASP A 292 -6.60 -4.96 -20.72
C ASP A 292 -8.07 -5.00 -20.24
N SER A 293 -8.96 -5.57 -21.05
CA SER A 293 -10.41 -5.59 -20.76
C SER A 293 -10.78 -6.57 -19.64
N ALA A 294 -9.94 -7.57 -19.37
CA ALA A 294 -10.15 -8.54 -18.32
C ALA A 294 -9.77 -7.96 -16.94
N ILE A 295 -8.72 -7.15 -16.86
CA ILE A 295 -8.14 -6.66 -15.60
C ILE A 295 -9.19 -5.92 -14.76
N ALA A 296 -9.88 -4.92 -15.34
CA ALA A 296 -10.86 -4.14 -14.60
C ALA A 296 -12.03 -4.98 -14.08
N ARG A 297 -12.49 -5.96 -14.88
CA ARG A 297 -13.56 -6.90 -14.49
C ARG A 297 -13.10 -7.90 -13.42
N LEU A 298 -11.82 -8.29 -13.45
CA LEU A 298 -11.28 -9.32 -12.59
C LEU A 298 -10.69 -8.78 -11.28
N MET A 299 -10.35 -7.50 -11.19
CA MET A 299 -9.73 -6.93 -9.99
C MET A 299 -10.64 -7.03 -8.76
N TYR A 300 -11.93 -6.69 -8.88
CA TYR A 300 -12.89 -6.82 -7.79
C TYR A 300 -13.02 -8.27 -7.27
N PRO A 301 -13.30 -9.30 -8.11
CA PRO A 301 -13.39 -10.67 -7.63
C PRO A 301 -12.05 -11.23 -7.16
N ALA A 302 -10.92 -10.87 -7.80
CA ALA A 302 -9.59 -11.34 -7.41
C ALA A 302 -9.18 -10.81 -6.03
N LEU A 303 -9.31 -9.51 -5.79
CA LEU A 303 -8.99 -8.93 -4.48
C LEU A 303 -9.91 -9.47 -3.38
N ASN A 304 -11.22 -9.63 -3.63
CA ASN A 304 -12.12 -10.25 -2.65
C ASN A 304 -11.80 -11.73 -2.41
N HIS A 305 -11.16 -12.42 -3.37
CA HIS A 305 -10.73 -13.81 -3.21
C HIS A 305 -9.47 -13.89 -2.35
N VAL A 306 -8.43 -13.12 -2.70
CA VAL A 306 -7.16 -13.06 -1.94
C VAL A 306 -7.40 -12.53 -0.53
N LEU A 307 -8.13 -11.41 -0.41
CA LEU A 307 -8.57 -10.84 0.87
C LEU A 307 -9.96 -11.39 1.21
N PHE A 308 -10.04 -12.71 1.43
CA PHE A 308 -11.29 -13.43 1.65
C PHE A 308 -12.14 -12.84 2.80
N ASN A 309 -11.49 -12.51 3.91
CA ASN A 309 -12.10 -11.87 5.06
C ASN A 309 -11.12 -10.81 5.59
N PRO A 310 -11.07 -9.60 5.02
CA PRO A 310 -10.13 -8.58 5.44
C PRO A 310 -10.45 -8.14 6.88
N VAL A 311 -9.46 -7.63 7.60
CA VAL A 311 -9.69 -7.12 8.98
C VAL A 311 -10.35 -5.75 8.95
N LEU A 312 -9.99 -4.92 7.98
CA LEU A 312 -10.59 -3.61 7.75
C LEU A 312 -11.18 -3.53 6.33
N PRO A 313 -12.30 -2.80 6.15
CA PRO A 313 -12.86 -2.53 4.83
C PRO A 313 -12.00 -1.49 4.09
N TYR A 314 -12.12 -1.44 2.76
CA TYR A 314 -11.43 -0.44 1.93
C TYR A 314 -12.21 -0.17 0.64
N ASP A 315 -11.82 0.88 -0.08
CA ASP A 315 -12.43 1.26 -1.36
C ASP A 315 -11.62 0.77 -2.56
N LEU A 316 -12.33 0.27 -3.58
CA LEU A 316 -11.76 -0.06 -4.88
C LEU A 316 -12.29 0.87 -5.97
N TYR A 317 -11.40 1.64 -6.59
CA TYR A 317 -11.68 2.44 -7.78
C TYR A 317 -11.10 1.72 -9.00
N ALA A 318 -11.91 0.93 -9.69
CA ALA A 318 -11.48 0.14 -10.85
C ALA A 318 -11.91 0.81 -12.16
N LEU A 319 -11.09 1.70 -12.71
CA LEU A 319 -11.39 2.49 -13.93
C LEU A 319 -12.71 3.30 -13.86
N LYS A 320 -13.08 3.74 -12.66
CA LYS A 320 -14.32 4.50 -12.39
C LYS A 320 -14.18 5.39 -11.15
N ASP A 321 -14.94 6.49 -11.13
CA ASP A 321 -14.90 7.47 -10.05
C ASP A 321 -15.68 7.03 -8.80
N LYS A 322 -16.65 6.13 -8.95
CA LYS A 322 -17.43 5.61 -7.83
C LYS A 322 -16.74 4.36 -7.25
N PRO A 323 -16.36 4.35 -5.96
CA PRO A 323 -15.72 3.20 -5.37
C PRO A 323 -16.68 2.02 -5.21
N GLU A 324 -16.13 0.82 -5.31
CA GLU A 324 -16.75 -0.39 -4.79
C GLU A 324 -16.27 -0.67 -3.36
N PRO A 325 -17.18 -0.88 -2.40
CA PRO A 325 -16.78 -1.26 -1.05
C PRO A 325 -16.24 -2.70 -1.06
N MET A 326 -15.03 -2.85 -0.53
CA MET A 326 -14.34 -4.13 -0.42
C MET A 326 -14.47 -4.66 1.00
N LEU A 327 -15.37 -5.63 1.16
CA LEU A 327 -15.74 -6.24 2.44
C LEU A 327 -15.33 -7.72 2.54
N GLY A 328 -14.68 -8.25 1.50
CA GLY A 328 -14.27 -9.65 1.40
C GLY A 328 -15.35 -10.59 0.90
N THR A 329 -14.93 -11.74 0.38
CA THR A 329 -15.83 -12.82 -0.07
C THR A 329 -16.65 -13.39 1.08
N ALA A 330 -16.09 -13.50 2.29
CA ALA A 330 -16.81 -14.00 3.47
C ALA A 330 -18.10 -13.20 3.74
N HIS A 331 -18.01 -11.87 3.70
CA HIS A 331 -19.17 -10.99 3.85
C HIS A 331 -20.19 -11.17 2.73
N ARG A 332 -19.74 -11.29 1.47
CA ARG A 332 -20.63 -11.53 0.33
C ARG A 332 -21.40 -12.83 0.46
N LEU A 333 -20.75 -13.90 0.94
CA LEU A 333 -21.39 -15.18 1.22
C LEU A 333 -22.40 -15.06 2.36
N ALA A 334 -22.03 -14.42 3.48
CA ALA A 334 -22.93 -14.18 4.60
C ALA A 334 -24.20 -13.40 4.18
N ARG A 335 -24.03 -12.34 3.38
CA ARG A 335 -25.16 -11.57 2.81
C ARG A 335 -26.06 -12.43 1.93
N ARG A 336 -25.49 -13.30 1.08
CA ARG A 336 -26.28 -14.21 0.24
C ARG A 336 -27.08 -15.20 1.07
N VAL A 337 -26.46 -15.81 2.09
CA VAL A 337 -27.15 -16.73 3.02
C VAL A 337 -28.35 -16.03 3.67
N ARG A 338 -28.14 -14.81 4.21
CA ARG A 338 -29.22 -14.01 4.80
C ARG A 338 -30.39 -13.77 3.83
N LEU A 339 -30.09 -13.34 2.61
CA LEU A 339 -31.11 -13.05 1.59
C LEU A 339 -31.91 -14.31 1.22
N ILE A 340 -31.24 -15.46 1.08
CA ILE A 340 -31.89 -16.75 0.80
C ILE A 340 -32.81 -17.15 1.97
N SER A 341 -32.33 -17.05 3.21
CA SER A 341 -33.13 -17.36 4.40
C SER A 341 -34.33 -16.42 4.58
N GLN A 342 -34.24 -15.17 4.10
CA GLN A 342 -35.38 -14.24 4.07
C GLN A 342 -36.40 -14.61 2.98
N SER A 343 -35.94 -15.03 1.79
CA SER A 343 -36.84 -15.37 0.68
C SER A 343 -37.51 -16.74 0.79
N ALA A 344 -36.85 -17.72 1.43
CA ALA A 344 -37.31 -19.12 1.48
C ALA A 344 -37.96 -19.51 2.82
N GLY A 345 -38.14 -18.55 3.74
CA GLY A 345 -38.49 -18.82 5.13
C GLY A 345 -37.30 -19.35 5.95
N ARG A 346 -37.35 -19.17 7.28
CA ARG A 346 -36.24 -19.45 8.23
C ARG A 346 -35.64 -20.88 8.18
N ASN A 347 -36.22 -21.80 7.41
CA ASN A 347 -35.83 -23.21 7.31
C ASN A 347 -35.10 -23.61 6.02
N ALA A 348 -34.73 -22.69 5.13
CA ALA A 348 -33.75 -23.01 4.09
C ALA A 348 -32.34 -23.06 4.70
N ALA A 349 -32.11 -24.03 5.59
CA ALA A 349 -30.78 -24.57 5.77
C ALA A 349 -30.29 -24.94 4.37
N LEU A 350 -29.10 -24.45 3.99
CA LEU A 350 -28.34 -25.05 2.91
C LEU A 350 -28.06 -26.48 3.35
N ASP A 351 -29.02 -27.38 3.09
CA ASP A 351 -28.85 -28.79 3.37
C ASP A 351 -27.67 -29.25 2.50
N LYS A 352 -26.55 -29.51 3.18
CA LYS A 352 -25.32 -30.02 2.57
C LYS A 352 -25.36 -31.53 2.45
N ALA A 353 -26.46 -32.19 2.85
CA ALA A 353 -26.65 -33.58 2.51
C ALA A 353 -26.90 -33.67 1.00
N PHE A 354 -25.95 -34.28 0.29
CA PHE A 354 -26.29 -34.85 -1.00
C PHE A 354 -27.44 -35.82 -0.76
N ALA A 355 -28.53 -35.68 -1.52
CA ALA A 355 -29.58 -36.69 -1.53
C ALA A 355 -28.91 -38.06 -1.77
N SER A 356 -29.23 -39.05 -0.94
CA SER A 356 -28.72 -40.40 -1.12
C SER A 356 -29.00 -40.83 -2.56
N GLN A 357 -27.95 -41.03 -3.35
CA GLN A 357 -28.11 -41.58 -4.69
C GLN A 357 -28.75 -42.96 -4.54
N ALA A 358 -29.85 -43.18 -5.25
CA ALA A 358 -30.42 -44.51 -5.35
C ALA A 358 -29.37 -45.40 -6.02
N VAL A 359 -28.84 -46.36 -5.26
CA VAL A 359 -28.05 -47.44 -5.81
C VAL A 359 -29.03 -48.34 -6.54
N GLY A 360 -29.12 -48.17 -7.85
CA GLY A 360 -29.82 -49.05 -8.78
C GLY A 360 -28.87 -50.09 -9.36
#